data_AF-A0A945FP02-F1
#
_entry.id   AF-A0A945FP02-F1
#
_cell.length_a   1.000
_cell.length_b   1.000
_cell.length_c   1.000
_cell.angle_alpha   90.00
_cell.angle_beta   90.00
_cell.angle_gamma   90.00
#
_symmetry.space_group_name_H-M   'P 1'
#
loop_
_entity.id
_entity.type
_entity.pdbx_description
1 polymer ?
#
loop_
_entity_poly.entity_id
_entity_poly.type
_entity_poly.pdbx_seq_one_letter_code
_entity_poly.pdbx_strand_id
1 'polypeptide(L)'
;MQRIELGKMKIETAKGDLIVNDIKYRKQLALKGHFAEVYKGGVDNVDLEDFYDLLGHCAEIALPNPEEVLKDYSGDEEIRLLSDVLFRYVGLDPDVKKKKDN
;
A
#
# COMPACT_ATOMS: atom_id res chain seq x y z
N MET A 1 -29.79 5.83 -4.90
CA MET A 1 -28.42 5.35 -5.17
C MET A 1 -27.62 5.60 -3.89
N GLN A 2 -27.38 4.58 -3.06
CA GLN A 2 -26.58 4.76 -1.84
C GLN A 2 -25.10 4.93 -2.24
N ARG A 3 -24.51 6.09 -1.95
CA ARG A 3 -23.06 6.26 -1.98
C ARG A 3 -22.52 5.45 -0.79
N ILE A 4 -21.89 4.31 -1.07
CA ILE A 4 -21.04 3.65 -0.09
C ILE A 4 -19.82 4.56 0.06
N GLU A 5 -19.77 5.33 1.15
CA GLU A 5 -18.54 5.98 1.58
C GLU A 5 -17.57 4.89 2.00
N LEU A 6 -16.39 4.88 1.39
CA LEU A 6 -15.32 4.00 1.79
C LEU A 6 -14.79 4.46 3.15
N GLY A 7 -14.43 3.49 3.99
CA GLY A 7 -13.82 3.77 5.28
C GLY A 7 -12.42 4.37 5.14
N LYS A 8 -11.78 4.62 6.29
CA LYS A 8 -10.35 4.92 6.35
C LYS A 8 -9.65 3.78 7.10
N MET A 9 -8.48 3.39 6.64
CA MET A 9 -7.60 2.43 7.31
C MET A 9 -6.54 3.17 8.11
N LYS A 10 -6.21 2.63 9.28
CA LYS A 10 -5.19 3.16 10.18
C LYS A 10 -3.92 2.32 10.09
N ILE A 11 -2.77 2.98 9.96
CA ILE A 11 -1.45 2.37 9.99
C ILE A 11 -0.63 3.03 11.10
N GLU A 12 -0.07 2.21 11.98
CA GLU A 12 0.82 2.67 13.04
C GLU A 12 2.20 2.96 12.45
N THR A 13 2.72 4.17 12.67
CA THR A 13 4.07 4.56 12.25
C THR A 13 4.87 5.08 13.46
N ALA A 14 6.18 5.22 13.30
CA ALA A 14 7.04 5.81 14.33
C ALA A 14 6.67 7.27 14.66
N LYS A 15 5.97 7.97 13.76
CA LYS A 15 5.53 9.37 13.90
C LYS A 15 4.09 9.49 14.36
N GLY A 16 3.44 8.36 14.66
CA GLY A 16 2.04 8.28 15.07
C GLY A 16 1.17 7.54 14.04
N ASP A 17 -0.13 7.69 14.19
CA ASP A 17 -1.10 6.98 13.37
C ASP A 17 -1.32 7.67 12.03
N LEU A 18 -0.99 6.98 10.94
CA LEU A 18 -1.33 7.43 9.60
C LEU A 18 -2.70 6.90 9.19
N ILE A 19 -3.54 7.80 8.68
CA ILE A 19 -4.85 7.47 8.16
C ILE A 19 -4.79 7.45 6.64
N VAL A 20 -5.01 6.27 6.05
CA VAL A 20 -5.05 6.05 4.60
C VAL A 20 -6.47 5.75 4.15
N ASN A 21 -6.79 6.06 2.89
CA ASN A 21 -8.11 5.81 2.32
C ASN A 21 -8.35 4.32 2.12
N ASP A 22 -9.51 3.79 2.52
CA ASP A 22 -9.90 2.49 2.02
C ASP A 22 -10.21 2.57 0.51
N ILE A 23 -10.02 1.47 -0.21
CA ILE A 23 -10.09 1.46 -1.68
C ILE A 23 -11.21 0.55 -2.17
N LYS A 24 -11.85 0.96 -3.27
CA LYS A 24 -12.86 0.10 -3.91
C LYS A 24 -12.17 -1.11 -4.52
N TYR A 25 -12.91 -2.22 -4.58
CA TYR A 25 -12.45 -3.47 -5.19
C TYR A 25 -11.81 -3.30 -6.58
N ARG A 26 -12.31 -2.38 -7.42
CA ARG A 26 -11.68 -2.09 -8.73
C ARG A 26 -10.24 -1.59 -8.61
N LYS A 27 -9.96 -0.66 -7.68
CA LYS A 27 -8.59 -0.17 -7.44
C LYS A 27 -7.73 -1.27 -6.84
N GLN A 28 -8.32 -2.10 -5.98
CA GLN A 28 -7.65 -3.26 -5.40
C GLN A 28 -7.20 -4.26 -6.48
N LEU A 29 -8.07 -4.59 -7.44
CA LEU A 29 -7.73 -5.46 -8.56
C LEU A 29 -6.63 -4.86 -9.45
N ALA A 30 -6.67 -3.55 -9.70
CA ALA A 30 -5.62 -2.87 -10.46
C ALA A 30 -4.26 -3.00 -9.77
N LEU A 31 -4.19 -2.73 -8.45
CA LEU A 31 -2.97 -2.91 -7.67
C LEU A 31 -2.49 -4.37 -7.65
N LYS A 32 -3.39 -5.34 -7.55
CA LYS A 32 -3.04 -6.77 -7.61
C LYS A 32 -2.44 -7.16 -8.96
N GLY A 33 -2.99 -6.64 -10.06
CA GLY A 33 -2.46 -6.86 -11.41
C GLY A 33 -1.07 -6.25 -11.56
N HIS A 34 -0.90 -4.99 -11.17
CA HIS A 34 0.39 -4.31 -11.24
C HIS A 34 1.43 -5.01 -10.35
N PHE A 35 1.07 -5.38 -9.11
CA PHE A 35 1.90 -6.18 -8.23
C PHE A 35 2.34 -7.50 -8.89
N ALA A 36 1.42 -8.25 -9.49
CA ALA A 36 1.78 -9.51 -10.16
C ALA A 36 2.76 -9.30 -11.33
N GLU A 37 2.66 -8.18 -12.05
CA GLU A 37 3.56 -7.84 -13.15
C GLU A 37 4.96 -7.49 -12.65
N VAL A 38 5.08 -6.63 -11.63
CA VAL A 38 6.37 -6.25 -11.02
C VAL A 38 7.10 -7.48 -10.48
N TYR A 39 6.37 -8.40 -9.85
CA TYR A 39 6.94 -9.61 -9.24
C TYR A 39 6.91 -10.84 -10.16
N LYS A 40 6.60 -10.71 -11.45
CA LYS A 40 6.47 -11.85 -12.39
C LYS A 40 7.74 -12.71 -12.49
N GLY A 41 8.91 -12.09 -12.33
CA GLY A 41 10.22 -12.75 -12.35
C GLY A 41 10.65 -13.34 -11.01
N GLY A 42 9.82 -13.23 -9.98
CA GLY A 42 10.21 -13.51 -8.59
C GLY A 42 10.82 -12.30 -7.90
N VAL A 43 10.90 -12.36 -6.56
CA VAL A 43 11.33 -11.24 -5.70
C VAL A 43 12.77 -10.79 -5.94
N ASP A 44 13.64 -11.68 -6.40
CA ASP A 44 15.06 -11.40 -6.65
C ASP A 44 15.30 -10.71 -8.01
N ASN A 45 14.29 -10.66 -8.87
CA ASN A 45 14.38 -10.11 -10.23
C ASN A 45 13.45 -8.90 -10.43
N VAL A 46 13.07 -8.24 -9.33
CA VAL A 46 12.22 -7.05 -9.38
C VAL A 46 13.03 -5.89 -9.93
N ASP A 47 12.50 -5.26 -10.98
CA ASP A 47 13.02 -4.00 -11.47
C ASP A 47 12.67 -2.88 -10.47
N LEU A 48 13.67 -2.07 -10.11
CA LEU A 48 13.49 -1.02 -9.10
C LEU A 48 12.58 0.09 -9.60
N GLU A 49 12.66 0.47 -10.88
CA GLU A 49 11.83 1.52 -11.45
C GLU A 49 10.36 1.11 -11.42
N ASP A 50 10.06 -0.12 -11.87
CA ASP A 50 8.71 -0.70 -11.80
C ASP A 50 8.19 -0.80 -10.36
N PHE A 51 9.06 -1.15 -9.41
CA PHE A 51 8.69 -1.20 -7.99
C PHE A 51 8.34 0.19 -7.44
N TYR A 52 9.15 1.21 -7.73
CA TYR A 52 8.86 2.59 -7.29
C TYR A 52 7.61 3.15 -7.97
N ASP A 53 7.37 2.84 -9.24
CA ASP A 53 6.13 3.24 -9.93
C ASP A 53 4.90 2.60 -9.29
N LEU A 54 4.98 1.33 -8.89
CA LEU A 54 3.92 0.66 -8.12
C LEU A 54 3.68 1.33 -6.77
N LEU A 55 4.74 1.72 -6.04
CA LEU A 55 4.60 2.44 -4.77
C LEU A 55 4.00 3.83 -4.97
N GLY A 56 4.40 4.56 -6.02
CA GLY A 56 3.81 5.85 -6.39
C GLY A 56 2.31 5.75 -6.68
N HIS A 57 1.92 4.77 -7.49
CA HIS A 57 0.51 4.47 -7.74
C HIS A 57 -0.26 4.12 -6.46
N CYS A 58 0.36 3.35 -5.55
CA CYS A 58 -0.24 3.03 -4.27
C CYS A 58 -0.44 4.29 -3.41
N ALA A 59 0.54 5.19 -3.37
CA ALA A 59 0.51 6.44 -2.62
C ALA A 59 -0.64 7.36 -3.11
N GLU A 60 -0.74 7.59 -4.41
CA GLU A 60 -1.80 8.40 -5.06
C GLU A 60 -3.22 7.87 -4.79
N ILE A 61 -3.34 6.56 -4.59
CA ILE A 61 -4.62 5.93 -4.25
C ILE A 61 -4.91 6.06 -2.74
N ALA A 62 -3.89 5.84 -1.91
CA ALA A 62 -4.01 5.74 -0.46
C ALA A 62 -4.12 7.10 0.23
N LEU A 63 -3.48 8.14 -0.31
CA LEU A 63 -3.29 9.43 0.34
C LEU A 63 -3.90 10.55 -0.51
N PRO A 64 -4.48 11.60 0.12
CA PRO A 64 -5.05 12.73 -0.62
C PRO A 64 -3.99 13.65 -1.25
N ASN A 65 -2.82 13.76 -0.61
CA ASN A 65 -1.65 14.48 -1.11
C ASN A 65 -0.40 13.73 -0.60
N PRO A 66 0.12 12.75 -1.35
CA PRO A 66 1.22 11.91 -0.90
C PRO A 66 2.46 12.72 -0.51
N GLU A 67 2.85 13.70 -1.32
CA GLU A 67 4.06 14.51 -1.10
C GLU A 67 4.00 15.22 0.25
N GLU A 68 2.89 15.89 0.58
CA GLU A 68 2.74 16.58 1.86
C GLU A 68 2.62 15.64 3.06
N VAL A 69 2.01 14.47 2.88
CA VAL A 69 1.84 13.48 3.95
C VAL A 69 3.16 12.77 4.25
N LEU A 70 3.98 12.54 3.22
CA LEU A 70 5.19 11.75 3.31
C LEU A 70 6.46 12.59 3.53
N LYS A 71 6.43 13.91 3.33
CA LYS A 71 7.61 14.81 3.43
C LYS A 71 8.47 14.67 4.70
N ASP A 72 7.88 14.25 5.81
CA ASP A 72 8.59 14.11 7.08
C ASP A 72 9.25 12.74 7.21
N TYR A 73 8.91 11.77 6.38
CA TYR A 73 9.50 10.43 6.35
C TYR A 73 10.77 10.43 5.50
N SER A 74 11.78 9.68 5.93
CA SER A 74 12.94 9.38 5.10
C SER A 74 12.55 8.42 3.97
N GLY A 75 13.36 8.36 2.89
CA GLY A 75 13.06 7.48 1.75
C GLY A 75 12.84 6.02 2.13
N ASP A 76 13.65 5.48 3.06
CA ASP A 76 13.47 4.11 3.55
C ASP A 76 12.17 3.93 4.36
N GLU A 77 11.77 4.94 5.13
CA GLU A 77 10.51 4.93 5.87
C GLU A 77 9.31 5.02 4.92
N GLU A 78 9.38 5.84 3.87
CA GLU A 78 8.35 5.95 2.84
C GLU A 78 8.14 4.61 2.12
N ILE A 79 9.23 3.98 1.67
CA ILE A 79 9.20 2.69 0.98
C ILE A 79 8.54 1.64 1.86
N ARG A 80 8.96 1.56 3.13
CA ARG A 80 8.41 0.58 4.08
C ARG A 80 6.92 0.81 4.31
N LEU A 81 6.52 2.06 4.56
CA LEU A 81 5.13 2.43 4.82
C LEU A 81 4.24 2.12 3.62
N LEU A 82 4.64 2.54 2.41
CA LEU A 82 3.88 2.31 1.19
C LEU A 82 3.82 0.82 0.83
N SER A 83 4.88 0.06 1.12
CA SER A 83 4.87 -1.41 0.98
C SER A 83 3.85 -2.06 1.91
N ASP A 84 3.77 -1.63 3.18
CA ASP A 84 2.78 -2.14 4.13
C ASP A 84 1.35 -1.83 3.68
N VAL A 85 1.09 -0.60 3.20
CA VAL A 85 -0.19 -0.20 2.60
C VAL A 85 -0.53 -1.10 1.41
N LEU A 86 0.41 -1.25 0.48
CA LEU A 86 0.26 -2.05 -0.73
C LEU A 86 -0.07 -3.50 -0.38
N PHE A 87 0.69 -4.12 0.52
CA PHE A 87 0.47 -5.50 0.96
C PHE A 87 -0.91 -5.71 1.55
N ARG A 88 -1.41 -4.76 2.35
CA ARG A 88 -2.79 -4.81 2.86
C ARG A 88 -3.81 -4.73 1.73
N TYR A 89 -3.63 -3.82 0.77
CA TYR A 89 -4.51 -3.74 -0.40
C TYR A 89 -4.47 -5.01 -1.25
N VAL A 90 -3.31 -5.62 -1.48
CA VAL A 90 -3.22 -6.86 -2.26
C VAL A 90 -3.58 -8.10 -1.45
N GLY A 91 -3.88 -7.97 -0.16
CA GLY A 91 -4.31 -9.07 0.70
C GLY A 91 -3.17 -9.96 1.21
N LEU A 92 -1.95 -9.42 1.24
CA LEU A 92 -0.75 -10.03 1.81
C LEU A 92 -0.45 -9.50 3.22
N ASP A 93 -1.48 -9.03 3.92
CA ASP A 93 -1.36 -8.39 5.23
C ASP A 93 -0.42 -9.19 6.16
N PRO A 94 0.71 -8.59 6.59
CA PRO A 94 1.69 -9.27 7.43
C PRO A 94 1.10 -9.74 8.77
N ASP A 95 0.02 -9.11 9.26
CA ASP A 95 -0.63 -9.48 10.52
C ASP A 95 -1.61 -10.66 10.38
N VAL A 96 -2.00 -11.04 9.17
CA VAL A 96 -2.87 -12.22 8.93
C VAL A 96 -2.14 -13.53 9.20
N LYS A 97 -0.80 -13.56 9.04
CA LYS A 97 0.00 -14.74 9.40
C LYS A 97 0.09 -14.95 10.92
N LYS A 98 0.06 -13.90 11.74
CA LYS A 98 0.11 -14.02 13.21
C LYS A 98 -1.19 -14.52 13.85
N LYS A 99 -2.32 -14.47 13.15
CA LYS A 99 -3.63 -14.92 13.67
C LYS A 99 -3.99 -16.37 13.34
N LYS A 100 -3.16 -17.09 12.58
CA LYS A 100 -3.43 -18.50 12.21
C LYS A 100 -2.75 -19.54 13.10
N ASP A 101 -1.95 -19.12 14.08
CA ASP A 101 -1.28 -20.00 15.05
C ASP A 101 -1.80 -19.80 16.49
N ASN A 102 -3.13 -19.68 16.67
CA ASN A 102 -3.79 -19.81 17.96
C ASN A 102 -5.03 -20.70 17.85
#